data_AF-A0A7S1UII2-F1
#
_entry.id   AF-A0A7S1UII2-F1
#
_cell.length_a   1.000
_cell.length_b   1.000
_cell.length_c   1.000
_cell.angle_alpha   90.00
_cell.angle_beta   90.00
_cell.angle_gamma   90.00
#
_symmetry.space_group_name_H-M   'P 1'
#
loop_
_entity.id
_entity.type
_entity.pdbx_description
1 polymer ?
#
loop_
_entity_poly.entity_id
_entity_poly.type
_entity_poly.pdbx_seq_one_letter_code
_entity_poly.pdbx_strand_id
1 'polypeptide(L)'
;TLALPVLAAFQAALGLVFARRVVLPLLRIKPTSQEGRELQVSSAFGNSGTLPLVLLDALFRAPYADPSVLPRSVAYVSLYLLGWSPLFWSVGRSILVGGIEGKDGPKESALKMVLKRVASPPLMSAFLSLFLVSLPPMRALLFQDGAPLHVVYKCIENFGNACVPTSILVLAGSLASGAAAAKSNEGKAAAVSAGESAAGGDTVGFGRRVATILMSRYVLSPLLSFSLLMA
;
A
#
# COMPACT_ATOMS: atom_id res chain seq x y z
N THR A 1 20.66 -1.58 2.35
CA THR A 1 19.46 -1.63 3.22
C THR A 1 18.55 -0.41 3.03
N LEU A 2 19.06 0.82 2.88
CA LEU A 2 18.25 2.03 2.59
C LEU A 2 17.67 2.12 1.17
N ALA A 3 18.12 1.29 0.23
CA ALA A 3 17.61 1.28 -1.14
C ALA A 3 16.12 0.88 -1.23
N LEU A 4 15.63 0.02 -0.32
CA LEU A 4 14.26 -0.52 -0.36
C LEU A 4 13.18 0.55 -0.08
N PRO A 5 13.31 1.41 0.94
CA PRO A 5 12.42 2.55 1.11
C PRO A 5 12.41 3.51 -0.08
N VAL A 6 13.58 3.75 -0.70
CA VAL A 6 13.69 4.63 -1.88
C VAL A 6 13.02 3.99 -3.10
N LEU A 7 13.21 2.69 -3.29
CA LEU A 7 12.56 1.93 -4.35
C LEU A 7 11.03 1.96 -4.19
N ALA A 8 10.53 1.87 -2.95
CA ALA A 8 9.11 2.03 -2.66
C ALA A 8 8.58 3.40 -3.07
N ALA A 9 9.36 4.45 -2.80
CA ALA A 9 9.02 5.82 -3.22
C ALA A 9 8.98 5.96 -4.73
N PHE A 10 9.98 5.40 -5.40
CA PHE A 10 10.09 5.41 -6.84
C PHE A 10 8.93 4.65 -7.51
N GLN A 11 8.58 3.47 -7.02
CA GLN A 11 7.42 2.70 -7.52
C GLN A 11 6.11 3.48 -7.34
N ALA A 12 5.88 4.08 -6.17
CA ALA A 12 4.68 4.87 -5.92
C ALA A 12 4.60 6.09 -6.87
N ALA A 13 5.73 6.78 -7.08
CA ALA A 13 5.81 7.90 -8.01
C ALA A 13 5.54 7.47 -9.46
N LEU A 14 6.15 6.37 -9.91
CA LEU A 14 5.90 5.82 -11.24
C LEU A 14 4.44 5.42 -11.44
N GLY A 15 3.85 4.75 -10.45
CA GLY A 15 2.43 4.36 -10.50
C GLY A 15 1.49 5.56 -10.61
N LEU A 16 1.80 6.67 -9.91
CA LEU A 16 1.04 7.92 -10.02
C LEU A 16 1.21 8.58 -11.39
N VAL A 17 2.45 8.65 -11.90
CA VAL A 17 2.73 9.23 -13.21
C VAL A 17 2.01 8.42 -14.30
N PHE A 18 2.11 7.10 -14.24
CA PHE A 18 1.45 6.21 -15.20
C PHE A 18 -0.07 6.33 -15.14
N ALA A 19 -0.65 6.33 -13.93
CA ALA A 19 -2.09 6.49 -13.77
C ALA A 19 -2.58 7.81 -14.38
N ARG A 20 -1.84 8.90 -14.16
CA ARG A 20 -2.19 10.24 -14.63
C ARG A 20 -1.94 10.47 -16.11
N ARG A 21 -0.88 9.88 -16.68
CA ARG A 21 -0.47 10.10 -18.07
C ARG A 21 -1.02 9.08 -19.05
N VAL A 22 -1.32 7.86 -18.59
CA VAL A 22 -1.73 6.75 -19.48
C VAL A 22 -3.13 6.29 -19.14
N VAL A 23 -3.39 5.90 -17.89
CA VAL A 23 -4.66 5.25 -17.51
C VAL A 23 -5.85 6.21 -17.56
N LEU A 24 -5.72 7.41 -16.96
CA LEU A 24 -6.80 8.39 -16.92
C LEU A 24 -7.19 8.92 -18.30
N PRO A 25 -6.25 9.31 -19.19
CA PRO A 25 -6.58 9.71 -20.56
C PRO A 25 -7.18 8.56 -21.37
N LEU A 26 -6.66 7.34 -21.23
CA LEU A 26 -7.17 6.16 -21.93
C LEU A 26 -8.63 5.84 -21.57
N LEU A 27 -9.01 6.10 -20.32
CA LEU A 27 -10.37 5.89 -19.82
C LEU A 27 -11.25 7.14 -19.89
N ARG A 28 -10.71 8.27 -20.38
CA ARG A 28 -11.39 9.58 -20.41
C ARG A 28 -11.93 10.03 -19.04
N ILE A 29 -11.28 9.62 -17.96
CA ILE A 29 -11.68 9.99 -16.59
C ILE A 29 -10.89 11.23 -16.16
N LYS A 30 -11.59 12.24 -15.64
CA LYS A 30 -10.95 13.46 -15.11
C LYS A 30 -10.16 13.12 -13.83
N PRO A 31 -8.92 13.59 -13.67
CA PRO A 31 -8.10 13.29 -12.48
C PRO A 31 -8.70 13.86 -11.17
N THR A 32 -9.56 14.86 -11.27
CA THR A 32 -10.22 15.54 -10.15
C THR A 32 -11.53 14.87 -9.74
N SER A 33 -12.09 13.99 -10.58
CA SER A 33 -13.27 13.23 -10.22
C SER A 33 -12.96 12.25 -9.08
N GLN A 34 -13.97 11.87 -8.31
CA GLN A 34 -13.80 10.87 -7.25
C GLN A 34 -13.24 9.56 -7.82
N GLU A 35 -13.81 9.07 -8.94
CA GLU A 35 -13.32 7.89 -9.64
C GLU A 35 -11.86 8.04 -10.10
N GLY A 36 -11.48 9.21 -10.60
CA GLY A 36 -10.12 9.48 -11.06
C GLY A 36 -9.10 9.50 -9.92
N ARG A 37 -9.48 10.01 -8.74
CA ARG A 37 -8.63 9.99 -7.53
C ARG A 37 -8.45 8.57 -7.00
N GLU A 38 -9.53 7.82 -6.90
CA GLU A 38 -9.51 6.41 -6.47
C GLU A 38 -8.67 5.55 -7.43
N LEU A 39 -8.78 5.77 -8.75
CA LEU A 39 -8.01 5.06 -9.75
C LEU A 39 -6.50 5.39 -9.70
N GLN A 40 -6.15 6.65 -9.47
CA GLN A 40 -4.75 7.07 -9.30
C GLN A 40 -4.13 6.42 -8.07
N VAL A 41 -4.82 6.46 -6.92
CA VAL A 41 -4.29 5.90 -5.69
C VAL A 41 -4.23 4.37 -5.75
N SER A 42 -5.23 3.69 -6.28
CA SER A 42 -5.21 2.23 -6.43
C SER A 42 -4.13 1.72 -7.41
N SER A 43 -3.78 2.53 -8.42
CA SER A 43 -2.70 2.20 -9.36
C SER A 43 -1.32 2.37 -8.73
N ALA A 44 -1.12 3.41 -7.91
CA ALA A 44 0.16 3.70 -7.27
C ALA A 44 0.38 2.93 -5.96
N PHE A 45 -0.69 2.73 -5.20
CA PHE A 45 -0.69 2.14 -3.88
C PHE A 45 -1.71 1.00 -3.84
N GLY A 46 -1.21 -0.22 -3.88
CA GLY A 46 -2.01 -1.40 -3.55
C GLY A 46 -1.27 -2.29 -2.58
N ASN A 47 -1.77 -3.50 -2.39
CA ASN A 47 -1.26 -4.38 -1.34
C ASN A 47 0.23 -4.71 -1.54
N SER A 48 1.06 -4.08 -0.71
CA SER A 48 2.53 -4.22 -0.76
C SER A 48 3.08 -4.89 0.52
N GLY A 49 2.18 -5.36 1.39
CA GLY A 49 2.52 -6.00 2.66
C GLY A 49 1.98 -7.41 2.74
N THR A 50 0.66 -7.54 2.92
CA THR A 50 0.04 -8.84 3.18
C THR A 50 0.23 -9.85 2.05
N LEU A 51 0.01 -9.47 0.79
CA LEU A 51 0.15 -10.41 -0.34
C LEU A 51 1.60 -10.88 -0.54
N PRO A 52 2.61 -9.98 -0.57
CA PRO A 52 4.01 -10.40 -0.59
C PRO A 52 4.39 -11.28 0.59
N LEU A 53 3.97 -10.95 1.82
CA LEU A 53 4.31 -11.77 3.00
C LEU A 53 3.71 -13.18 2.92
N VAL A 54 2.49 -13.33 2.41
CA VAL A 54 1.89 -14.65 2.18
C VAL A 54 2.62 -15.43 1.10
N LEU A 55 3.00 -14.77 0.00
CA LEU A 55 3.74 -15.43 -1.06
C LEU A 55 5.10 -15.90 -0.56
N LEU A 56 5.78 -15.10 0.27
CA LEU A 56 7.03 -15.48 0.91
C LEU A 56 6.84 -16.66 1.87
N ASP A 57 5.80 -16.64 2.70
CA ASP A 57 5.48 -17.79 3.56
C ASP A 57 5.22 -19.04 2.71
N ALA A 58 4.34 -18.97 1.72
CA ALA A 58 4.03 -20.10 0.84
C ALA A 58 5.27 -20.63 0.08
N LEU A 59 6.15 -19.74 -0.38
CA LEU A 59 7.33 -20.10 -1.16
C LEU A 59 8.45 -20.66 -0.27
N PHE A 60 8.64 -20.12 0.93
CA PHE A 60 9.78 -20.43 1.80
C PHE A 60 9.43 -21.25 3.06
N ARG A 61 8.19 -21.73 3.21
CA ARG A 61 7.74 -22.58 4.32
C ARG A 61 8.26 -24.02 4.27
N ALA A 62 8.68 -24.51 3.10
CA ALA A 62 9.37 -25.79 2.99
C ALA A 62 10.78 -25.71 3.63
N PRO A 63 11.36 -26.82 4.12
CA PRO A 63 12.72 -26.80 4.64
C PRO A 63 13.73 -26.53 3.51
N TYR A 64 14.14 -25.27 3.37
CA TYR A 64 15.22 -24.87 2.47
C TYR A 64 16.59 -25.16 3.08
N ALA A 65 17.61 -25.30 2.23
CA ALA A 65 18.99 -25.52 2.64
C ALA A 65 19.54 -24.39 3.54
N ASP A 66 18.97 -23.18 3.47
CA ASP A 66 19.29 -22.06 4.36
C ASP A 66 18.01 -21.59 5.12
N PRO A 67 17.91 -21.84 6.43
CA PRO A 67 16.75 -21.44 7.24
C PRO A 67 16.65 -19.91 7.44
N SER A 68 17.66 -19.13 7.07
CA SER A 68 17.67 -17.66 7.22
C SER A 68 16.95 -16.90 6.10
N VAL A 69 16.54 -17.60 5.03
CA VAL A 69 15.96 -16.98 3.81
C VAL A 69 14.59 -16.36 4.07
N LEU A 70 13.71 -17.05 4.79
CA LEU A 70 12.37 -16.54 5.12
C LEU A 70 12.43 -15.29 6.01
N PRO A 71 13.15 -15.29 7.15
CA PRO A 71 13.32 -14.10 7.99
C PRO A 71 13.93 -12.91 7.22
N ARG A 72 14.93 -13.17 6.36
CA ARG A 72 15.58 -12.13 5.56
C ARG A 72 14.62 -11.51 4.54
N SER A 73 13.79 -12.33 3.90
CA SER A 73 12.79 -11.88 2.93
C SER A 73 11.68 -11.06 3.60
N VAL A 74 11.20 -11.51 4.76
CA VAL A 74 10.22 -10.76 5.58
C VAL A 74 10.78 -9.41 6.02
N ALA A 75 12.06 -9.36 6.41
CA ALA A 75 12.74 -8.12 6.73
C ALA A 75 12.82 -7.16 5.54
N TYR A 76 13.08 -7.65 4.31
CA TYR A 76 13.07 -6.81 3.12
C TYR A 76 11.69 -6.23 2.80
N VAL A 77 10.62 -7.01 2.93
CA VAL A 77 9.25 -6.49 2.76
C VAL A 77 8.93 -5.45 3.83
N SER A 78 9.35 -5.70 5.08
CA SER A 78 9.15 -4.76 6.19
C SER A 78 9.90 -3.43 5.98
N LEU A 79 11.13 -3.50 5.46
CA LEU A 79 11.92 -2.31 5.08
C LEU A 79 11.33 -1.57 3.89
N TYR A 80 10.77 -2.28 2.90
CA TYR A 80 10.04 -1.68 1.80
C TYR A 80 8.79 -0.93 2.32
N LEU A 81 8.02 -1.56 3.22
CA LEU A 81 6.83 -0.98 3.83
C LEU A 81 7.13 0.27 4.66
N LEU A 82 8.32 0.35 5.24
CA LEU A 82 8.79 1.52 5.97
C LEU A 82 8.82 2.78 5.09
N GLY A 83 9.12 2.64 3.79
CA GLY A 83 9.04 3.74 2.82
C GLY A 83 7.64 3.90 2.22
N TRP A 84 6.99 2.78 1.89
CA TRP A 84 5.69 2.77 1.22
C TRP A 84 4.56 3.33 2.09
N SER A 85 4.49 2.96 3.37
CA SER A 85 3.39 3.31 4.27
C SER A 85 3.32 4.83 4.53
N PRO A 86 4.42 5.53 4.83
CA PRO A 86 4.44 7.00 4.89
C PRO A 86 3.95 7.70 3.63
N LEU A 87 4.33 7.21 2.46
CA LEU A 87 3.94 7.80 1.19
C LEU A 87 2.46 7.61 0.89
N PHE A 88 1.90 6.45 1.24
CA PHE A 88 0.47 6.22 1.14
C PHE A 88 -0.32 7.17 2.06
N TRP A 89 0.07 7.25 3.33
CA TRP A 89 -0.62 8.07 4.33
C TRP A 89 -0.42 9.58 4.15
N SER A 90 0.63 10.00 3.44
CA SER A 90 0.88 11.40 3.10
C SER A 90 0.34 11.78 1.72
N VAL A 91 0.86 11.19 0.65
CA VAL A 91 0.53 11.54 -0.75
C VAL A 91 -0.77 10.88 -1.18
N GLY A 92 -0.90 9.57 -0.98
CA GLY A 92 -2.11 8.82 -1.37
C GLY A 92 -3.37 9.37 -0.71
N ARG A 93 -3.34 9.57 0.62
CA ARG A 93 -4.46 10.16 1.36
C ARG A 93 -4.79 11.57 0.89
N SER A 94 -3.79 12.40 0.56
CA SER A 94 -4.02 13.76 0.07
C SER A 94 -4.73 13.77 -1.29
N ILE A 95 -4.38 12.82 -2.17
CA ILE A 95 -5.06 12.65 -3.45
C ILE A 95 -6.51 12.21 -3.22
N LEU A 96 -6.78 11.22 -2.36
CA LEU A 96 -8.14 10.74 -2.07
C LEU A 96 -9.03 11.82 -1.46
N VAL A 97 -8.54 12.55 -0.46
CA VAL A 97 -9.30 13.62 0.21
C VAL A 97 -9.52 14.83 -0.72
N GLY A 98 -8.82 14.91 -1.86
CA GLY A 98 -8.95 16.02 -2.82
C GLY A 98 -8.12 17.26 -2.43
N GLY A 99 -7.16 17.10 -1.51
CA GLY A 99 -6.38 18.18 -0.91
C GLY A 99 -5.35 18.85 -1.81
N ILE A 100 -5.49 18.73 -3.14
CA ILE A 100 -4.74 19.56 -4.11
C ILE A 100 -5.66 20.65 -4.70
N GLU A 101 -6.98 20.59 -4.52
CA GLU A 101 -7.93 21.60 -5.03
C GLU A 101 -8.76 22.27 -3.92
N GLY A 102 -8.07 22.72 -2.86
CA GLY A 102 -8.62 23.69 -1.91
C GLY A 102 -8.07 25.08 -2.19
N LYS A 103 -8.92 25.95 -2.73
CA LYS A 103 -8.76 27.41 -2.88
C LYS A 103 -8.13 28.09 -1.65
N ASP A 104 -7.29 29.09 -1.91
CA ASP A 104 -7.06 30.30 -1.11
C ASP A 104 -7.03 30.13 0.42
N GLY A 105 -5.90 29.68 0.95
CA GLY A 105 -5.55 29.77 2.38
C GLY A 105 -4.06 30.10 2.52
N PRO A 106 -3.63 30.79 3.60
CA PRO A 106 -2.27 31.28 3.73
C PRO A 106 -1.28 30.12 3.55
N LYS A 107 -0.14 30.39 2.89
CA LYS A 107 0.99 29.46 2.68
C LYS A 107 1.49 28.93 4.03
N GLU A 108 0.74 28.02 4.65
CA GLU A 108 1.20 27.27 5.80
C GLU A 108 2.36 26.43 5.28
N SER A 109 3.56 26.64 5.84
CA SER A 109 4.78 26.10 5.26
C SER A 109 4.59 24.60 5.03
N ALA A 110 4.96 24.12 3.84
CA ALA A 110 4.83 22.71 3.47
C ALA A 110 5.37 21.77 4.57
N LEU A 111 6.34 22.26 5.35
CA LEU A 111 6.87 21.66 6.56
C LEU A 111 5.83 21.41 7.67
N LYS A 112 4.96 22.36 8.03
CA LYS A 112 3.90 22.17 9.04
C LYS A 112 2.86 21.14 8.57
N MET A 113 2.54 21.15 7.28
CA MET A 113 1.59 20.20 6.69
C MET A 113 2.20 18.79 6.63
N VAL A 114 3.49 18.68 6.28
CA VAL A 114 4.26 17.43 6.35
C VAL A 114 4.38 16.97 7.81
N LEU A 115 4.65 17.86 8.77
CA LEU A 115 4.79 17.51 10.18
C LEU A 115 3.47 16.98 10.78
N LYS A 116 2.34 17.60 10.45
CA LYS A 116 1.00 17.13 10.85
C LYS A 116 0.62 15.79 10.20
N ARG A 117 1.15 15.51 9.00
CA ARG A 117 0.98 14.22 8.30
C ARG A 117 1.96 13.15 8.80
N VAL A 118 3.16 13.55 9.21
CA VAL A 118 4.16 12.71 9.88
C VAL A 118 3.69 12.29 11.27
N ALA A 119 2.90 13.14 11.94
CA ALA A 119 2.18 12.81 13.16
C ALA A 119 0.97 11.87 12.95
N SER A 120 0.88 11.16 11.81
CA SER A 120 -0.11 10.10 11.68
C SER A 120 0.27 8.94 12.62
N PRO A 121 -0.70 8.32 13.33
CA PRO A 121 -0.43 7.26 14.29
C PRO A 121 0.47 6.13 13.73
N PRO A 122 0.32 5.68 12.46
CA PRO A 122 1.20 4.67 11.87
C PRO A 122 2.65 5.13 11.62
N LEU A 123 2.87 6.43 11.35
CA LEU A 123 4.24 6.95 11.16
C LEU A 123 4.94 7.09 12.49
N MET A 124 4.23 7.59 13.51
CA MET A 124 4.80 7.74 14.84
C MET A 124 5.22 6.39 15.41
N SER A 125 4.46 5.32 15.20
CA SER A 125 4.88 3.97 15.59
C SER A 125 6.08 3.47 14.79
N ALA A 126 6.12 3.72 13.47
CA ALA A 126 7.25 3.33 12.62
C ALA A 126 8.56 4.03 13.03
N PHE A 127 8.51 5.35 13.25
CA PHE A 127 9.67 6.11 13.70
C PHE A 127 10.08 5.75 15.12
N LEU A 128 9.11 5.56 16.03
CA LEU A 128 9.41 5.20 17.41
C LEU A 128 10.04 3.80 17.48
N SER A 129 9.51 2.81 16.75
CA SER A 129 10.11 1.47 16.70
C SER A 129 11.52 1.49 16.11
N LEU A 130 11.74 2.24 15.03
CA LEU A 130 13.06 2.41 14.45
C LEU A 130 14.03 3.05 15.45
N PHE A 131 13.60 4.10 16.14
CA PHE A 131 14.42 4.80 17.13
C PHE A 131 14.76 3.90 18.33
N LEU A 132 13.77 3.22 18.92
CA LEU A 132 13.95 2.33 20.08
C LEU A 132 14.84 1.12 19.76
N VAL A 133 14.73 0.53 18.57
CA VAL A 133 15.56 -0.62 18.15
C VAL A 133 16.97 -0.18 17.75
N SER A 134 17.13 1.04 17.25
CA SER A 134 18.43 1.54 16.78
C SER A 134 19.36 1.98 17.91
N LEU A 135 18.87 2.12 19.15
CA LEU A 135 19.70 2.44 20.32
C LEU A 135 20.44 1.18 20.83
N PRO A 136 21.78 1.18 20.84
CA PRO A 136 22.59 0.04 21.33
C PRO A 136 22.22 -0.51 22.73
N PRO A 137 21.94 0.32 23.76
CA PRO A 137 21.60 -0.18 25.08
C PRO A 137 20.22 -0.86 25.11
N MET A 138 19.25 -0.35 24.34
CA MET A 138 17.94 -0.99 24.22
C MET A 138 18.03 -2.32 23.47
N ARG A 139 18.90 -2.38 22.44
CA ARG A 139 19.15 -3.60 21.70
C ARG A 139 19.78 -4.69 22.58
N ALA A 140 20.76 -4.34 23.42
CA ALA A 140 21.36 -5.29 24.36
C ALA A 140 20.33 -5.78 25.40
N LEU A 141 19.44 -4.91 25.88
CA LEU A 141 18.42 -5.27 26.88
C LEU A 141 17.25 -6.11 26.32
N LEU A 142 16.99 -6.06 25.00
CA LEU A 142 15.88 -6.78 24.35
C LEU A 142 16.31 -8.10 23.69
N PHE A 143 17.50 -8.14 23.07
CA PHE A 143 17.90 -9.23 22.17
C PHE A 143 18.98 -10.16 22.72
N GLN A 144 19.59 -9.84 23.86
CA GLN A 144 20.66 -10.67 24.42
C GLN A 144 20.08 -11.85 25.23
N ASP A 145 20.68 -13.03 25.09
CA ASP A 145 20.25 -14.24 25.81
C ASP A 145 20.39 -14.03 27.32
N GLY A 146 19.27 -14.07 28.04
CA GLY A 146 19.20 -13.79 29.49
C GLY A 146 18.84 -12.35 29.87
N ALA A 147 18.52 -11.47 28.91
CA ALA A 147 18.12 -10.10 29.22
C ALA A 147 16.72 -10.04 29.87
N PRO A 148 16.50 -9.16 30.87
CA PRO A 148 15.25 -9.10 31.63
C PRO A 148 14.03 -8.70 30.78
N LEU A 149 14.23 -8.00 29.65
CA LEU A 149 13.16 -7.59 28.73
C LEU A 149 12.93 -8.56 27.57
N HIS A 150 13.59 -9.72 27.55
CA HIS A 150 13.41 -10.72 26.48
C HIS A 150 11.95 -11.21 26.38
N VAL A 151 11.21 -11.22 27.48
CA VAL A 151 9.77 -11.52 27.50
C VAL A 151 8.98 -10.54 26.62
N VAL A 152 9.31 -9.25 26.67
CA VAL A 152 8.65 -8.21 25.84
C VAL A 152 8.93 -8.46 24.36
N TYR A 153 10.18 -8.79 24.02
CA TYR A 153 10.55 -9.15 22.66
C TYR A 153 9.77 -10.38 22.16
N LYS A 154 9.68 -11.45 22.98
CA LYS A 154 8.92 -12.66 22.65
C LYS A 154 7.42 -12.39 22.46
N CYS A 155 6.85 -11.49 23.24
CA CYS A 155 5.47 -11.03 23.03
C CYS A 155 5.32 -10.32 21.68
N ILE A 156 6.20 -9.36 21.36
CA ILE A 156 6.16 -8.62 20.09
C ILE A 156 6.36 -9.56 18.89
N GLU A 157 7.28 -10.54 19.00
CA GLU A 157 7.50 -11.58 18.00
C GLU A 157 6.23 -12.39 17.77
N ASN A 158 5.56 -12.84 18.84
CA ASN A 158 4.32 -13.59 18.74
C ASN A 158 3.19 -12.77 18.09
N PHE A 159 3.07 -11.49 18.46
CA PHE A 159 2.13 -10.57 17.81
C PHE A 159 2.44 -10.36 16.32
N GLY A 160 3.72 -10.24 15.96
CA GLY A 160 4.17 -10.15 14.57
C GLY A 160 3.78 -11.38 13.75
N ASN A 161 3.99 -12.57 14.33
CA ASN A 161 3.61 -13.84 13.71
C ASN A 161 2.09 -13.96 13.53
N ALA A 162 1.29 -13.44 14.46
CA ALA A 162 -0.17 -13.40 14.34
C ALA A 162 -0.68 -12.29 13.39
N CYS A 163 0.12 -11.25 13.12
CA CYS A 163 -0.28 -10.11 12.27
C CYS A 163 -0.46 -10.52 10.79
N VAL A 164 0.36 -11.45 10.30
CA VAL A 164 0.25 -11.96 8.92
C VAL A 164 -1.09 -12.67 8.68
N PRO A 165 -1.47 -13.73 9.42
CA PRO A 165 -2.73 -14.44 9.19
C PRO A 165 -3.97 -13.57 9.46
N THR A 166 -3.92 -12.68 10.44
CA THR A 166 -5.03 -11.74 10.71
C THR A 166 -5.21 -10.75 9.55
N SER A 167 -4.12 -10.24 8.97
CA SER A 167 -4.20 -9.36 7.80
C SER A 167 -4.81 -10.07 6.59
N ILE A 168 -4.50 -11.36 6.38
CA ILE A 168 -5.10 -12.17 5.30
C ILE A 168 -6.60 -12.32 5.52
N LEU A 169 -7.01 -12.62 6.75
CA LEU A 169 -8.41 -12.78 7.10
C LEU A 169 -9.21 -11.50 6.82
N VAL A 170 -8.65 -10.33 7.16
CA VAL A 170 -9.27 -9.03 6.88
C VAL A 170 -9.42 -8.79 5.37
N LEU A 171 -8.41 -9.14 4.57
CA LEU A 171 -8.48 -9.03 3.11
C LEU A 171 -9.51 -9.98 2.52
N ALA A 172 -9.53 -11.23 2.97
CA ALA A 172 -10.51 -12.24 2.56
C ALA A 172 -11.93 -11.79 2.90
N GLY A 173 -12.15 -11.24 4.09
CA GLY A 173 -13.44 -10.68 4.52
C GLY A 173 -13.87 -9.48 3.68
N SER A 174 -12.95 -8.57 3.38
CA SER A 174 -13.22 -7.40 2.53
C SER A 174 -13.58 -7.80 1.10
N LEU A 175 -12.90 -8.82 0.55
CA LEU A 175 -13.22 -9.38 -0.76
C LEU A 175 -14.57 -10.10 -0.77
N ALA A 176 -14.86 -10.91 0.25
CA ALA A 176 -16.13 -11.61 0.40
C ALA A 176 -17.31 -10.64 0.51
N SER A 177 -17.16 -9.56 1.29
CA SER A 177 -18.16 -8.50 1.40
C SER A 177 -18.41 -7.79 0.07
N GLY A 178 -17.35 -7.46 -0.68
CA GLY A 178 -17.46 -6.89 -2.02
C GLY A 178 -18.17 -7.81 -3.02
N ALA A 179 -17.86 -9.11 -2.99
CA ALA A 179 -18.51 -10.12 -3.84
C ALA A 179 -19.99 -10.33 -3.48
N ALA A 180 -20.34 -10.30 -2.19
CA ALA A 180 -21.71 -10.40 -1.72
C ALA A 180 -22.54 -9.16 -2.12
N ALA A 181 -21.96 -7.96 -1.99
CA ALA A 181 -22.58 -6.72 -2.43
C ALA A 181 -22.84 -6.71 -3.96
N ALA A 182 -21.88 -7.19 -4.75
CA ALA A 182 -22.05 -7.33 -6.20
C ALA A 182 -23.22 -8.25 -6.57
N LYS A 183 -23.36 -9.41 -5.91
CA LYS A 183 -24.49 -10.34 -6.10
C LYS A 183 -25.84 -9.73 -5.68
N SER A 184 -25.88 -8.91 -4.63
CA SER A 184 -27.11 -8.22 -4.22
C SER A 184 -27.57 -7.12 -5.19
N ASN A 185 -26.63 -6.55 -5.95
CA ASN A 185 -26.91 -5.49 -6.93
C ASN A 185 -27.30 -6.01 -8.32
N GLU A 186 -27.12 -7.31 -8.61
CA GLU A 186 -27.62 -7.92 -9.87
C GLU A 186 -29.16 -7.81 -9.99
N GLY A 187 -29.89 -7.77 -8.88
CA GLY A 187 -31.35 -7.54 -8.87
C GLY A 187 -31.79 -6.06 -8.97
N LYS A 188 -30.89 -5.10 -8.70
CA LYS A 188 -31.19 -3.65 -8.73
C LYS A 188 -30.61 -2.93 -9.95
N ALA A 189 -29.61 -3.53 -10.61
CA ALA A 189 -29.01 -3.00 -11.84
C ALA A 189 -29.99 -2.95 -13.03
N ALA A 190 -31.03 -3.79 -13.06
CA ALA A 190 -32.09 -3.72 -14.07
C ALA A 190 -33.01 -2.49 -13.91
N ALA A 191 -33.18 -1.95 -12.70
CA ALA A 191 -34.08 -0.83 -12.41
C ALA A 191 -33.41 0.56 -12.42
N VAL A 192 -32.08 0.62 -12.28
CA VAL A 192 -31.31 1.89 -12.28
C VAL A 192 -30.94 2.34 -13.71
N SER A 193 -31.13 1.48 -14.73
CA SER A 193 -30.87 1.82 -16.14
C SER A 193 -31.84 2.86 -16.74
N ALA A 194 -32.91 3.24 -16.03
CA ALA A 194 -33.92 4.19 -16.52
C ALA A 194 -33.81 5.62 -15.94
N GLY A 195 -32.90 5.88 -15.00
CA GLY A 195 -32.95 7.12 -14.18
C GLY A 195 -31.84 8.15 -14.37
N GLU A 196 -30.68 7.81 -14.93
CA GLU A 196 -29.48 8.67 -14.83
C GLU A 196 -28.88 9.02 -16.20
N SER A 197 -29.75 9.45 -17.11
CA SER A 197 -29.35 10.03 -18.39
C SER A 197 -29.23 11.56 -18.28
N ALA A 198 -28.29 12.07 -17.47
CA ALA A 198 -27.97 13.51 -17.46
C ALA A 198 -26.61 13.86 -16.80
N ALA A 199 -25.51 13.17 -17.12
CA ALA A 199 -24.17 13.75 -16.96
C ALA A 199 -23.15 13.01 -17.85
N GLY A 200 -22.73 13.66 -18.93
CA GLY A 200 -21.79 13.09 -19.91
C GLY A 200 -20.42 12.75 -19.31
N GLY A 201 -20.12 11.45 -19.28
CA GLY A 201 -18.79 10.90 -19.05
C GLY A 201 -18.84 9.40 -19.34
N ASP A 202 -18.15 8.96 -20.40
CA ASP A 202 -18.14 7.56 -20.87
C ASP A 202 -17.95 6.57 -19.70
N THR A 203 -18.99 5.80 -19.40
CA THR A 203 -19.00 4.76 -18.37
C THR A 203 -18.17 3.57 -18.83
N VAL A 204 -16.85 3.65 -18.72
CA VAL A 204 -15.99 2.51 -19.05
C VAL A 204 -16.34 1.35 -18.13
N GLY A 205 -16.79 0.23 -18.70
CA GLY A 205 -17.26 -0.93 -17.93
C GLY A 205 -16.26 -1.40 -16.87
N PHE A 206 -16.77 -1.80 -15.71
CA PHE A 206 -16.00 -2.23 -14.54
C PHE A 206 -14.87 -3.21 -14.87
N GLY A 207 -15.15 -4.22 -15.71
CA GLY A 207 -14.16 -5.22 -16.14
C GLY A 207 -12.95 -4.61 -16.88
N ARG A 208 -13.18 -3.57 -17.69
CA ARG A 208 -12.11 -2.89 -18.44
C ARG A 208 -11.28 -1.98 -17.54
N ARG A 209 -11.87 -1.41 -16.48
CA ARG A 209 -11.16 -0.68 -15.41
C ARG A 209 -10.25 -1.64 -14.63
N VAL A 210 -10.78 -2.78 -14.19
CA VAL A 210 -10.02 -3.82 -13.47
C VAL A 210 -8.88 -4.38 -14.32
N ALA A 211 -9.14 -4.72 -15.59
CA ALA A 211 -8.12 -5.23 -16.50
C ALA A 211 -6.97 -4.23 -16.71
N THR A 212 -7.28 -2.94 -16.78
CA THR A 212 -6.27 -1.88 -16.92
C THR A 212 -5.40 -1.75 -15.67
N ILE A 213 -6.00 -1.85 -14.47
CA ILE A 213 -5.26 -1.85 -13.19
C ILE A 213 -4.37 -3.10 -13.05
N LEU A 214 -4.89 -4.26 -13.47
CA LEU A 214 -4.12 -5.51 -13.42
C LEU A 214 -2.93 -5.48 -14.40
N MET A 215 -3.13 -4.99 -15.63
CA MET A 215 -2.05 -4.86 -16.60
C MET A 215 -0.99 -3.85 -16.18
N SER A 216 -1.39 -2.72 -15.58
CA SER A 216 -0.43 -1.72 -15.10
C SER A 216 0.44 -2.26 -13.96
N ARG A 217 -0.15 -3.04 -13.04
CA ARG A 217 0.56 -3.58 -11.86
C ARG A 217 1.37 -4.83 -12.15
N TYR A 218 0.83 -5.80 -12.86
CA TYR A 218 1.44 -7.13 -12.96
C TYR A 218 2.33 -7.32 -14.19
N VAL A 219 2.21 -6.47 -15.21
CA VAL A 219 3.03 -6.55 -16.42
C VAL A 219 4.03 -5.41 -16.45
N LEU A 220 3.57 -4.16 -16.34
CA LEU A 220 4.46 -3.02 -16.51
C LEU A 220 5.42 -2.78 -15.34
N SER A 221 4.94 -2.83 -14.09
CA SER A 221 5.78 -2.62 -12.91
C SER A 221 6.98 -3.60 -12.83
N PRO A 222 6.80 -4.92 -13.00
CA PRO A 222 7.93 -5.85 -12.99
C PRO A 222 8.83 -5.71 -14.23
N LEU A 223 8.28 -5.43 -15.43
CA LEU A 223 9.10 -5.18 -16.62
C LEU A 223 10.01 -3.97 -16.46
N LEU A 224 9.50 -2.85 -15.91
CA LEU A 224 10.31 -1.67 -15.61
C LEU A 224 11.35 -1.94 -14.52
N SER A 225 10.98 -2.69 -13.47
CA SER A 225 11.90 -3.06 -12.40
C SER A 225 13.03 -3.97 -12.90
N PHE A 226 12.71 -4.90 -13.80
CA PHE A 226 13.70 -5.76 -14.46
C PHE A 226 14.59 -4.97 -15.42
N SER A 227 14.02 -4.03 -16.17
CA SER A 227 14.77 -3.15 -17.08
C SER A 227 15.73 -2.21 -16.35
N LEU A 228 15.38 -1.77 -15.13
CA LEU A 228 16.25 -0.96 -14.26
C LEU A 228 17.35 -1.77 -13.55
N LEU A 229 17.20 -3.09 -13.45
CA LEU A 229 18.20 -3.99 -12.89
C LEU A 229 19.22 -4.47 -13.94
N MET A 230 18.88 -4.38 -15.22
CA MET A 230 19.70 -4.78 -16.37
C MET A 230 20.44 -3.62 -17.05
N ALA A 231 20.20 -2.39 -16.62
CA ALA A 231 20.90 -1.17 -17.07
C ALA A 231 21.91 -0.72 -16.01
#